data_AF-A0A956LQK2-F1
#
_entry.id   AF-A0A956LQK2-F1
#
_cell.length_a   1.000
_cell.length_b   1.000
_cell.length_c   1.000
_cell.angle_alpha   90.00
_cell.angle_beta   90.00
_cell.angle_gamma   90.00
#
_symmetry.space_group_name_H-M   'P 1'
#
loop_
_entity.id
_entity.type
_entity.pdbx_description
1 polymer ?
#
loop_
_entity_poly.entity_id
_entity_poly.type
_entity_poly.pdbx_seq_one_letter_code
_entity_poly.pdbx_strand_id
1 'polypeptide(L)'
;MFTLAALCLLVALAEWLERRTALRHLGAALLVILLGVAAANLGLVPTGATSGRARPIYDGVFAYVAPAAIFWLLLSVDLRPRQLARAGAPMIAMFFVGALGTVLGVLAGMAVIDGPGALGPLHRAVGGMFAGTYTGGSVNFNALALHYGVQEQGLIYVGAIAVDNIVTAVWMAVGLVLPRALGWRA
;
A
#
# COMPACT_ATOMS: atom_id res chain seq x y z
N MET A 1 11.29 12.89 -19.73
CA MET A 1 11.89 11.69 -20.38
C MET A 1 12.91 10.99 -19.47
N PHE A 2 13.91 11.69 -18.91
CA PHE A 2 14.87 11.09 -17.97
C PHE A 2 14.22 10.38 -16.76
N THR A 3 13.19 10.99 -16.15
CA THR A 3 12.44 10.40 -15.03
C THR A 3 11.77 9.09 -15.38
N LEU A 4 11.08 9.03 -16.52
CA LEU A 4 10.39 7.82 -16.95
C LEU A 4 11.38 6.69 -17.24
N ALA A 5 12.50 6.99 -17.91
CA ALA A 5 13.56 6.02 -18.14
C ALA A 5 14.16 5.49 -16.83
N ALA A 6 14.40 6.37 -15.85
CA ALA A 6 14.91 5.97 -14.54
C ALA A 6 13.91 5.08 -13.78
N LEU A 7 12.62 5.41 -13.79
CA LEU A 7 11.57 4.60 -13.17
C LEU A 7 11.45 3.22 -13.85
N CYS A 8 11.43 3.17 -15.19
CA CYS A 8 11.40 1.91 -15.93
C CYS A 8 12.64 1.05 -15.65
N LEU A 9 13.83 1.68 -15.57
CA LEU A 9 15.07 0.98 -15.24
C LEU A 9 15.03 0.40 -13.82
N LEU A 10 14.51 1.14 -12.84
CA LEU A 10 14.35 0.65 -11.47
C LEU A 10 13.40 -0.54 -11.39
N VAL A 11 12.27 -0.49 -12.10
CA VAL A 11 11.32 -1.61 -12.18
C VAL A 11 11.97 -2.82 -12.85
N ALA A 12 12.62 -2.62 -14.00
CA ALA A 12 13.31 -3.70 -14.71
C ALA A 12 14.44 -4.31 -13.86
N LEU A 13 15.20 -3.50 -13.13
CA LEU A 13 16.25 -3.96 -12.23
C LEU A 13 15.68 -4.75 -11.05
N ALA A 14 14.58 -4.29 -10.45
CA ALA A 14 13.92 -4.99 -9.36
C ALA A 14 13.37 -6.36 -9.79
N GLU A 15 12.71 -6.42 -10.95
CA GLU A 15 12.24 -7.69 -11.52
C GLU A 15 13.40 -8.62 -11.90
N TRP A 16 14.47 -8.07 -12.48
CA TRP A 16 15.65 -8.86 -12.81
C TRP A 16 16.28 -9.45 -11.55
N LEU A 17 16.40 -8.66 -10.49
CA LEU A 17 16.99 -9.07 -9.22
C LEU A 17 16.11 -10.11 -8.52
N GLU A 18 14.79 -9.93 -8.52
CA GLU A 18 13.83 -10.92 -8.02
C GLU A 18 13.98 -12.26 -8.74
N ARG A 19 14.06 -12.26 -10.08
CA ARG A 19 14.09 -13.51 -10.86
C ARG A 19 15.45 -14.22 -10.81
N ARG A 20 16.56 -13.49 -10.65
CA ARG A 20 17.92 -14.02 -10.84
C ARG A 20 18.72 -14.22 -9.56
N THR A 21 18.30 -13.70 -8.41
CA THR A 21 19.10 -13.72 -7.18
C THR A 21 18.35 -14.29 -5.97
N ALA A 22 19.07 -14.47 -4.85
CA ALA A 22 18.49 -14.89 -3.58
C ALA A 22 17.44 -13.90 -3.03
N LEU A 23 17.38 -12.67 -3.57
CA LEU A 23 16.37 -11.67 -3.20
C LEU A 23 14.97 -11.97 -3.75
N ARG A 24 14.77 -13.08 -4.47
CA ARG A 24 13.44 -13.59 -4.88
C ARG A 24 12.42 -13.68 -3.74
N HIS A 25 12.90 -13.88 -2.51
CA HIS A 25 12.06 -14.01 -1.33
C HIS A 25 11.45 -12.67 -0.85
N LEU A 26 11.99 -11.53 -1.30
CA LEU A 26 11.45 -10.20 -0.98
C LEU A 26 10.31 -9.79 -1.93
N GLY A 27 10.26 -10.36 -3.13
CA GLY A 27 9.32 -9.99 -4.19
C GLY A 27 9.70 -8.68 -4.92
N ALA A 28 9.28 -8.55 -6.18
CA ALA A 28 9.59 -7.37 -7.01
C ALA A 28 9.11 -6.05 -6.38
N ALA A 29 7.92 -6.04 -5.77
CA ALA A 29 7.34 -4.82 -5.20
C ALA A 29 8.21 -4.21 -4.08
N LEU A 30 8.67 -5.03 -3.13
CA LEU A 30 9.55 -4.58 -2.05
C LEU A 30 10.92 -4.14 -2.58
N LEU A 31 11.46 -4.85 -3.58
CA LEU A 31 12.72 -4.47 -4.21
C LEU A 31 12.63 -3.13 -4.95
N VAL A 32 11.54 -2.86 -5.68
CA VAL A 32 11.32 -1.55 -6.31
C VAL A 32 11.29 -0.44 -5.27
N ILE A 33 10.61 -0.65 -4.13
CA ILE A 33 10.55 0.34 -3.04
C ILE A 33 11.94 0.62 -2.48
N LEU A 34 12.72 -0.42 -2.15
CA LEU A 34 14.07 -0.27 -1.57
C LEU A 34 15.03 0.41 -2.55
N LEU A 35 15.04 -0.02 -3.82
CA LEU A 35 15.86 0.58 -4.87
C LEU A 35 15.42 2.02 -5.15
N GLY A 36 14.12 2.29 -5.14
CA GLY A 36 13.55 3.62 -5.29
C GLY A 36 13.99 4.57 -4.17
N VAL A 37 13.93 4.11 -2.92
CA VAL A 37 14.41 4.87 -1.74
C VAL A 37 15.92 5.11 -1.84
N ALA A 38 16.71 4.10 -2.22
CA ALA A 38 18.15 4.27 -2.40
C ALA A 38 18.47 5.29 -3.51
N ALA A 39 17.85 5.16 -4.68
CA ALA A 39 18.06 6.06 -5.81
C ALA A 39 17.56 7.49 -5.52
N ALA A 40 16.49 7.63 -4.73
CA ALA A 40 15.99 8.90 -4.22
C ALA A 40 16.98 9.60 -3.28
N ASN A 41 17.54 8.86 -2.32
CA ASN A 41 18.53 9.40 -1.38
C ASN A 41 19.87 9.75 -2.06
N LEU A 42 20.24 9.03 -3.11
CA LEU A 42 21.42 9.32 -3.94
C LEU A 42 21.19 10.48 -4.93
N GLY A 43 19.97 11.05 -4.99
CA GLY A 43 19.63 12.14 -5.90
C GLY A 43 19.50 11.73 -7.38
N LEU A 44 19.50 10.42 -7.67
CA LEU A 44 19.39 9.88 -9.03
C LEU A 44 17.98 9.99 -9.60
N VAL A 45 16.98 9.88 -8.73
CA VAL A 45 15.58 10.06 -9.07
C VAL A 45 15.09 11.36 -8.45
N PRO A 46 14.48 12.27 -9.23
CA PRO A 46 13.91 13.47 -8.65
C PRO A 46 12.74 13.03 -7.75
N THR A 47 12.89 13.28 -6.45
CA THR A 47 11.93 13.00 -5.38
C THR A 47 10.89 14.10 -5.29
N GLY A 48 9.65 13.74 -4.92
CA GLY A 48 8.46 14.61 -4.86
C GLY A 48 8.67 16.01 -4.26
N ALA A 49 9.66 16.18 -3.38
CA ALA A 49 9.84 17.38 -2.57
C ALA A 49 10.89 18.40 -3.06
N THR A 50 11.74 18.07 -4.02
CA THR A 50 12.82 19.00 -4.42
C THR A 50 12.35 19.93 -5.54
N SER A 51 11.99 21.17 -5.17
CA SER A 51 11.77 22.35 -6.02
C SER A 51 10.56 22.38 -6.97
N GLY A 52 9.45 22.99 -6.53
CA GLY A 52 8.48 23.86 -7.25
C GLY A 52 8.14 23.69 -8.74
N ARG A 53 8.47 22.56 -9.38
CA ARG A 53 8.16 22.26 -10.78
C ARG A 53 7.14 21.12 -10.80
N ALA A 54 6.00 21.38 -11.46
CA ALA A 54 5.09 20.35 -11.90
C ALA A 54 5.88 19.24 -12.61
N ARG A 55 5.57 17.98 -12.30
CA ARG A 55 6.25 16.83 -12.92
C ARG A 55 5.23 16.03 -13.70
N PRO A 56 5.08 16.33 -15.01
CA PRO A 56 4.04 15.75 -15.86
C PRO A 56 3.97 14.22 -15.83
N ILE A 57 5.10 13.55 -15.55
CA ILE A 57 5.16 12.08 -15.47
C ILE A 57 4.48 11.56 -14.19
N TYR A 58 4.80 12.10 -13.01
CA TYR A 58 4.17 11.64 -11.76
C TYR A 58 2.70 12.01 -11.74
N ASP A 59 2.37 13.23 -12.15
CA ASP A 59 1.01 13.73 -12.24
C ASP A 59 0.18 12.86 -13.20
N GLY A 60 0.75 12.48 -14.36
CA GLY A 60 0.09 11.59 -15.32
C GLY A 60 -0.12 10.16 -14.80
N VAL A 61 0.81 9.63 -13.99
CA VAL A 61 0.64 8.30 -13.37
C VAL A 61 -0.52 8.31 -12.39
N PHE A 62 -0.61 9.31 -11.50
CA PHE A 62 -1.69 9.39 -10.53
C PHE A 62 -3.02 9.82 -11.15
N ALA A 63 -3.02 10.62 -12.22
CA ALA A 63 -4.24 11.06 -12.91
C ALA A 63 -4.86 9.97 -13.80
N TYR A 64 -4.04 9.16 -14.49
CA TYR A 64 -4.52 8.22 -15.51
C TYR A 64 -4.20 6.76 -15.18
N VAL A 65 -2.95 6.45 -14.87
CA VAL A 65 -2.49 5.06 -14.74
C VAL A 65 -3.04 4.40 -13.48
N ALA A 66 -2.94 5.06 -12.32
CA ALA A 66 -3.39 4.49 -11.05
C ALA A 66 -4.92 4.28 -11.01
N PRO A 67 -5.77 5.25 -11.42
CA PRO A 67 -7.21 5.02 -11.50
C PRO A 67 -7.59 3.91 -12.49
N ALA A 68 -6.93 3.86 -13.66
CA ALA A 68 -7.17 2.80 -14.64
C ALA A 68 -6.77 1.41 -14.11
N ALA A 69 -5.68 1.30 -13.36
CA ALA A 69 -5.26 0.05 -12.73
C ALA A 69 -6.25 -0.41 -11.64
N ILE A 70 -6.74 0.51 -10.81
CA ILE A 70 -7.79 0.22 -9.81
C ILE A 70 -9.05 -0.27 -10.51
N PHE A 71 -9.48 0.43 -11.56
CA PHE A 71 -10.64 0.04 -12.36
C PHE A 71 -10.47 -1.36 -13.00
N TRP A 72 -9.31 -1.62 -13.59
CA TRP A 72 -8.99 -2.92 -14.18
C TRP A 72 -9.03 -4.05 -13.15
N LEU A 73 -8.52 -3.81 -11.94
CA LEU A 73 -8.57 -4.80 -10.87
C LEU A 73 -10.02 -5.06 -10.43
N LEU A 74 -10.86 -4.02 -10.36
CA LEU A 74 -12.28 -4.20 -10.04
C LEU A 74 -13.02 -5.03 -11.09
N LEU A 75 -12.65 -4.92 -12.38
CA LEU A 75 -13.20 -5.77 -13.44
C LEU A 75 -12.83 -7.26 -13.28
N SER A 76 -11.72 -7.57 -12.62
CA SER A 76 -11.31 -8.95 -12.34
C SER A 76 -12.08 -9.60 -11.18
N VAL A 77 -12.88 -8.82 -10.44
CA VAL A 77 -13.65 -9.32 -9.30
C VAL A 77 -14.89 -10.06 -9.80
N ASP A 78 -14.92 -11.37 -9.57
CA ASP A 78 -16.09 -12.18 -9.80
C ASP A 78 -17.16 -11.96 -8.71
N LEU A 79 -18.12 -11.06 -8.95
CA LEU A 79 -19.26 -10.81 -8.05
C LEU A 79 -20.43 -11.78 -8.26
N ARG A 80 -20.19 -12.96 -8.85
CA ARG A 80 -21.25 -13.93 -9.09
C ARG A 80 -21.94 -14.23 -7.75
N PRO A 81 -23.27 -14.04 -7.61
CA PRO A 81 -23.97 -14.19 -6.33
C PRO A 81 -23.72 -15.55 -5.67
N ARG A 82 -23.47 -16.58 -6.48
CA ARG A 82 -23.13 -17.94 -6.05
C ARG A 82 -21.77 -18.06 -5.35
N GLN A 83 -20.77 -17.23 -5.63
CA GLN A 83 -19.48 -17.24 -4.94
C GLN A 83 -19.58 -16.57 -3.57
N LEU A 84 -20.28 -15.44 -3.46
CA LEU A 84 -20.52 -14.77 -2.18
C LEU A 84 -21.39 -15.62 -1.25
N ALA A 85 -22.43 -16.27 -1.79
CA ALA A 85 -23.26 -17.21 -1.04
C ALA A 85 -22.50 -18.46 -0.59
N ARG A 86 -21.55 -18.96 -1.40
CA ARG A 86 -20.67 -20.09 -1.04
C ARG A 86 -19.62 -19.73 0.02
N ALA A 87 -19.23 -18.47 0.12
CA ALA A 87 -18.32 -17.99 1.14
C ALA A 87 -18.95 -18.04 2.55
N GLY A 88 -20.28 -18.17 2.63
CA GLY A 88 -21.03 -18.41 3.86
C GLY A 88 -21.25 -17.16 4.70
N ALA A 89 -22.45 -17.04 5.29
CA ALA A 89 -22.78 -15.97 6.24
C ALA A 89 -21.75 -15.81 7.40
N PRO A 90 -21.14 -16.89 7.94
CA PRO A 90 -20.11 -16.77 8.98
C PRO A 90 -18.86 -16.00 8.53
N MET A 91 -18.42 -16.17 7.29
CA MET A 91 -17.22 -15.48 6.78
C MET A 91 -17.47 -13.98 6.62
N ILE A 92 -18.65 -13.60 6.14
CA ILE A 92 -19.06 -12.20 6.01
C ILE A 92 -19.18 -11.55 7.40
N ALA A 93 -19.78 -12.25 8.37
CA ALA A 93 -19.86 -11.75 9.75
C ALA A 93 -18.46 -11.54 10.36
N MET A 94 -17.55 -12.50 10.20
CA MET A 94 -16.16 -12.37 10.67
C MET A 94 -15.42 -11.23 9.98
N PHE A 95 -15.68 -10.99 8.69
CA PHE A 95 -15.13 -9.84 7.98
C PHE A 95 -15.57 -8.51 8.63
N PHE A 96 -16.86 -8.35 8.95
CA PHE A 96 -17.34 -7.13 9.60
C PHE A 96 -16.76 -6.94 11.02
N VAL A 97 -16.60 -8.03 11.78
CA VAL A 97 -15.94 -7.99 13.08
C VAL A 97 -14.48 -7.56 12.93
N GLY A 98 -13.75 -8.14 11.97
CA GLY A 98 -12.38 -7.75 11.65
C GLY A 98 -12.27 -6.29 11.19
N ALA A 99 -13.17 -5.85 10.29
CA ALA A 99 -13.22 -4.48 9.79
C ALA A 99 -13.49 -3.47 10.92
N LEU A 100 -14.40 -3.79 11.84
CA LEU A 100 -14.66 -2.96 13.01
C LEU A 100 -13.42 -2.89 13.91
N GLY A 101 -12.76 -4.03 14.16
CA GLY A 101 -11.50 -4.09 14.90
C GLY A 101 -10.41 -3.22 14.27
N THR A 102 -10.27 -3.27 12.94
CA THR A 102 -9.35 -2.41 12.18
C THR A 102 -9.67 -0.93 12.36
N VAL A 103 -10.94 -0.53 12.23
CA VAL A 103 -11.36 0.87 12.40
C VAL A 103 -11.04 1.36 13.81
N LEU A 104 -11.40 0.58 14.84
CA LEU A 104 -11.11 0.91 16.23
C LEU A 104 -9.60 1.00 16.49
N GLY A 105 -8.81 0.06 15.95
CA GLY A 105 -7.36 0.06 16.06
C GLY A 105 -6.71 1.30 15.43
N VAL A 106 -7.16 1.70 14.24
CA VAL A 106 -6.70 2.92 13.57
C VAL A 106 -7.07 4.17 14.39
N LEU A 107 -8.29 4.26 14.90
CA LEU A 107 -8.72 5.39 15.73
C LEU A 107 -7.90 5.49 17.02
N ALA A 108 -7.67 4.36 17.70
CA ALA A 108 -6.83 4.30 18.88
C ALA A 108 -5.38 4.68 18.56
N GLY A 109 -4.80 4.15 17.47
CA GLY A 109 -3.45 4.50 17.03
C GLY A 109 -3.30 5.98 16.72
N MET A 110 -4.28 6.57 16.01
CA MET A 110 -4.31 8.00 15.70
C MET A 110 -4.44 8.87 16.96
N ALA A 111 -5.12 8.39 18.00
CA ALA A 111 -5.18 9.09 19.28
C ALA A 111 -3.85 9.01 20.05
N VAL A 112 -3.17 7.85 20.03
CA VAL A 112 -1.89 7.64 20.73
C VAL A 112 -0.77 8.49 20.15
N ILE A 113 -0.70 8.64 18.82
CA ILE A 113 0.37 9.39 18.15
C ILE A 113 0.10 10.89 18.04
N ASP A 114 -1.00 11.39 18.60
CA ASP A 114 -1.51 12.74 18.33
C ASP A 114 -1.60 13.02 16.81
N GLY A 115 -2.47 12.27 16.12
CA GLY A 115 -2.60 12.30 14.65
C GLY A 115 -2.59 13.69 14.02
N PRO A 116 -3.36 14.69 14.54
CA PRO A 116 -3.31 16.06 14.03
C PRO A 116 -1.92 16.71 14.14
N GLY A 117 -1.21 16.49 15.25
CA GLY A 117 0.14 17.01 15.47
C GLY A 117 1.20 16.29 14.64
N ALA A 118 1.12 14.97 14.53
CA ALA A 118 2.12 14.15 13.85
C ALA A 118 1.98 14.10 12.33
N LEU A 119 0.74 14.09 11.80
CA LEU A 119 0.44 13.89 10.37
C LEU A 119 -0.24 15.11 9.73
N GLY A 120 -0.48 16.16 10.50
CA GLY A 120 -1.07 17.41 10.00
C GLY A 120 -2.52 17.26 9.53
N PRO A 121 -3.00 18.13 8.62
CA PRO A 121 -4.43 18.19 8.26
C PRO A 121 -4.94 16.93 7.55
N LEU A 122 -4.05 16.14 6.93
CA LEU A 122 -4.42 14.90 6.23
C LEU A 122 -4.46 13.68 7.16
N HIS A 123 -4.28 13.83 8.47
CA HIS A 123 -4.23 12.70 9.41
C HIS A 123 -5.44 11.76 9.30
N ARG A 124 -6.64 12.30 9.02
CA ARG A 124 -7.87 11.51 8.84
C ARG A 124 -7.84 10.69 7.56
N ALA A 125 -7.33 11.28 6.47
CA ALA A 125 -7.18 10.58 5.20
C ALA A 125 -6.14 9.46 5.32
N VAL A 126 -5.01 9.71 5.99
CA VAL A 126 -3.98 8.70 6.28
C VAL A 126 -4.53 7.58 7.17
N GLY A 127 -5.33 7.92 8.19
CA GLY A 127 -6.05 6.91 8.98
C GLY A 127 -7.00 6.08 8.12
N GLY A 128 -7.76 6.73 7.24
CA GLY A 128 -8.59 6.05 6.24
C GLY A 128 -7.78 5.10 5.37
N MET A 129 -6.62 5.51 4.87
CA MET A 129 -5.71 4.69 4.07
C MET A 129 -5.30 3.41 4.82
N PHE A 130 -4.90 3.51 6.09
CA PHE A 130 -4.58 2.33 6.91
C PHE A 130 -5.81 1.47 7.22
N ALA A 131 -6.98 2.05 7.45
CA ALA A 131 -8.19 1.26 7.59
C ALA A 131 -8.53 0.52 6.28
N GLY A 132 -8.29 1.16 5.14
CA GLY A 132 -8.48 0.61 3.80
C GLY A 132 -7.55 -0.57 3.51
N THR A 133 -6.26 -0.45 3.84
CA THR A 133 -5.28 -1.52 3.56
C THR A 133 -5.61 -2.83 4.29
N TYR A 134 -6.08 -2.76 5.53
CA TYR A 134 -6.39 -3.96 6.31
C TYR A 134 -7.81 -4.48 6.11
N THR A 135 -8.64 -3.80 5.32
CA THR A 135 -9.99 -4.26 4.95
C THR A 135 -10.11 -4.68 3.48
N GLY A 136 -9.23 -4.21 2.60
CA GLY A 136 -9.23 -4.58 1.18
C GLY A 136 -7.90 -4.40 0.46
N GLY A 137 -6.79 -4.31 1.20
CA GLY A 137 -5.44 -4.30 0.67
C GLY A 137 -4.98 -2.95 0.11
N SER A 138 -3.81 -2.96 -0.52
CA SER A 138 -3.13 -1.77 -1.04
C SER A 138 -3.94 -1.01 -2.10
N VAL A 139 -4.97 -1.62 -2.68
CA VAL A 139 -5.87 -0.98 -3.65
C VAL A 139 -6.78 0.02 -2.95
N ASN A 140 -7.41 -0.37 -1.83
CA ASN A 140 -8.21 0.53 -1.01
C ASN A 140 -7.34 1.65 -0.42
N PHE A 141 -6.14 1.32 0.05
CA PHE A 141 -5.16 2.29 0.52
C PHE A 141 -4.89 3.38 -0.54
N ASN A 142 -4.56 2.97 -1.77
CA ASN A 142 -4.24 3.91 -2.84
C ASN A 142 -5.47 4.66 -3.38
N ALA A 143 -6.65 4.05 -3.36
CA ALA A 143 -7.89 4.74 -3.72
C ALA A 143 -8.20 5.90 -2.76
N LEU A 144 -8.01 5.69 -1.45
CA LEU A 144 -8.16 6.73 -0.43
C LEU A 144 -7.10 7.82 -0.56
N ALA A 145 -5.85 7.43 -0.85
CA ALA A 145 -4.78 8.40 -1.10
C ALA A 145 -5.17 9.34 -2.25
N LEU A 146 -5.54 8.77 -3.41
CA LEU A 146 -5.96 9.50 -4.61
C LEU A 146 -7.16 10.41 -4.35
N HIS A 147 -8.19 9.90 -3.67
CA HIS A 147 -9.41 10.66 -3.39
C HIS A 147 -9.15 11.89 -2.51
N TYR A 148 -8.29 11.76 -1.50
CA TYR A 148 -7.98 12.85 -0.57
C TYR A 148 -6.71 13.63 -0.91
N GLY A 149 -6.08 13.35 -2.07
CA GLY A 149 -4.87 14.05 -2.50
C GLY A 149 -3.63 13.74 -1.66
N VAL A 150 -3.60 12.64 -0.91
CA VAL A 150 -2.47 12.32 -0.01
C VAL A 150 -1.18 12.09 -0.80
N GLN A 151 -1.27 11.52 -2.01
CA GLN A 151 -0.14 11.28 -2.91
C GLN A 151 0.63 12.56 -3.29
N GLU A 152 -0.02 13.72 -3.22
CA GLU A 152 0.61 15.01 -3.52
C GLU A 152 1.56 15.42 -2.39
N GLN A 153 1.30 14.96 -1.16
CA GLN A 153 2.17 15.15 0.01
C GLN A 153 3.21 14.02 0.08
N GLY A 154 4.23 14.14 -0.77
CA GLY A 154 5.21 13.07 -1.00
C GLY A 154 5.85 12.47 0.27
N LEU A 155 6.16 13.28 1.28
CA LEU A 155 6.76 12.77 2.53
C LEU A 155 5.78 11.87 3.31
N ILE A 156 4.55 12.33 3.49
CA ILE A 156 3.50 11.60 4.24
C ILE A 156 3.09 10.35 3.47
N TYR A 157 2.89 10.46 2.15
CA TYR A 157 2.49 9.34 1.32
C TYR A 157 3.54 8.23 1.25
N VAL A 158 4.81 8.59 0.99
CA VAL A 158 5.91 7.61 0.95
C VAL A 158 6.11 6.98 2.33
N GLY A 159 6.03 7.78 3.41
CA GLY A 159 6.08 7.27 4.78
C GLY A 159 4.96 6.27 5.07
N ALA A 160 3.73 6.60 4.70
CA ALA A 160 2.57 5.73 4.89
C ALA A 160 2.69 4.41 4.10
N ILE A 161 3.18 4.45 2.86
CA ILE A 161 3.46 3.25 2.06
C ILE A 161 4.54 2.38 2.73
N ALA A 162 5.61 2.99 3.24
CA ALA A 162 6.67 2.24 3.90
C ALA A 162 6.13 1.53 5.15
N VAL A 163 5.35 2.22 5.97
CA VAL A 163 4.69 1.65 7.16
C VAL A 163 3.75 0.51 6.76
N ASP A 164 2.88 0.72 5.76
CA ASP A 164 1.94 -0.29 5.27
C ASP A 164 2.64 -1.59 4.88
N ASN A 165 3.70 -1.50 4.08
CA ASN A 165 4.43 -2.68 3.62
C ASN A 165 5.15 -3.41 4.76
N ILE A 166 5.82 -2.69 5.66
CA ILE A 166 6.55 -3.29 6.78
C ILE A 166 5.58 -3.97 7.74
N VAL A 167 4.50 -3.27 8.14
CA VAL A 167 3.52 -3.82 9.09
C VAL A 167 2.76 -4.98 8.46
N THR A 168 2.41 -4.92 7.18
CA THR A 168 1.77 -6.03 6.46
C THR A 168 2.68 -7.26 6.43
N ALA A 169 3.99 -7.09 6.16
CA ALA A 169 4.94 -8.19 6.19
C ALA A 169 5.04 -8.82 7.59
N VAL A 170 5.10 -8.00 8.65
CA VAL A 170 5.11 -8.47 10.04
C VAL A 170 3.81 -9.21 10.36
N TRP A 171 2.66 -8.65 9.98
CA TRP A 171 1.35 -9.25 10.21
C TRP A 171 1.20 -10.61 9.53
N MET A 172 1.66 -10.74 8.28
CA MET A 172 1.67 -12.02 7.56
C MET A 172 2.56 -13.05 8.25
N ALA A 173 3.75 -12.64 8.73
CA ALA A 173 4.65 -13.52 9.47
C ALA A 173 3.99 -14.03 10.77
N VAL A 174 3.37 -13.13 11.54
CA VAL A 174 2.62 -13.48 12.75
C VAL A 174 1.45 -14.42 12.42
N GLY A 175 0.65 -14.11 11.40
CA GLY A 175 -0.49 -14.94 10.98
C GLY A 175 -0.10 -16.35 10.52
N LEU A 176 1.10 -16.52 9.98
CA LEU A 176 1.62 -17.84 9.57
C LEU A 176 2.14 -18.67 10.75
N VAL A 177 2.75 -18.01 11.73
CA VAL A 177 3.38 -18.64 12.90
C VAL A 177 2.37 -18.93 14.00
N LEU A 178 1.43 -18.03 14.24
CA LEU A 178 0.50 -18.07 15.38
C LEU A 178 -0.36 -19.36 15.41
N PRO A 179 -0.98 -19.82 14.31
CA PRO A 179 -1.74 -21.08 14.32
C PRO A 179 -0.86 -22.29 14.62
N ARG A 180 0.38 -22.29 14.11
CA ARG A 180 1.37 -23.35 14.37
C ARG A 180 1.80 -23.37 15.83
N ALA A 181 2.02 -22.20 16.43
CA ALA A 181 2.39 -22.05 17.83
C ALA A 181 1.26 -22.45 18.78
N LEU A 182 0.00 -22.19 18.40
CA LEU A 182 -1.20 -22.58 19.15
C LEU A 182 -1.60 -24.06 18.95
N GLY A 183 -0.83 -24.84 18.19
CA GLY A 183 -1.11 -26.26 17.94
C GLY A 183 -2.28 -26.51 17.00
N TRP A 184 -2.76 -25.49 16.28
CA TRP A 184 -3.85 -25.63 15.32
C TRP A 184 -3.32 -26.35 14.07
N ARG A 185 -3.60 -27.66 13.98
CA ARG A 185 -3.35 -28.46 12.77
C ARG A 185 -4.54 -28.25 11.83
N ALA A 186 -4.31 -27.55 10.73
CA ALA A 186 -5.24 -27.46 9.60
C ALA A 186 -5.30 -28.79 8.83
#